data_AF-A0AAV8YWH4-F1
#
_entry.id   AF-A0AAV8YWH4-F1
#
_cell.length_a   1.000
_cell.length_b   1.000
_cell.length_c   1.000
_cell.angle_alpha   90.00
_cell.angle_beta   90.00
_cell.angle_gamma   90.00
#
_symmetry.space_group_name_H-M   'P 1'
#
loop_
_entity.id
_entity.type
_entity.pdbx_description
1 polymer ?
#
loop_
_entity_poly.entity_id
_entity_poly.type
_entity_poly.pdbx_seq_one_letter_code
_entity_poly.pdbx_strand_id
1 'polypeptide(L)'
;MLGLVMHPFFYSVLLFDVVYREETLLNVIRSVTRNGRSIILTAVLALILVYMFSIIGYMFFKDDFIVTVKKKLLIQAKRRKERACDSLRMCIVTTLNQGLRNGGGIGDILRAPSSEEALFVARVTYDLLFFLRSSNRTAFDNKIVNFEDHIKNEHNMWHYLYFIVLIKVKDPTEFTGPESYVSDMVKVSNLEWFPRLRAISLAAVEKEG
;
A
#
# COMPACT_ATOMS: atom_id res chain seq x y z
N MET A 1 24.19 -21.01 20.61
CA MET A 1 24.43 -20.90 22.06
C MET A 1 23.15 -20.71 22.86
N LEU A 2 22.30 -19.71 22.57
CA LEU A 2 21.03 -19.51 23.30
C LEU A 2 20.05 -20.70 23.25
N GLY A 3 20.01 -21.45 22.13
CA GLY A 3 19.20 -22.66 22.01
C GLY A 3 19.62 -23.84 22.90
N LEU A 4 20.90 -23.89 23.29
CA LEU A 4 21.47 -24.92 24.16
C LEU A 4 21.35 -24.55 25.64
N VAL A 5 21.45 -23.26 25.97
CA VAL A 5 21.54 -22.78 27.36
C VAL A 5 20.18 -22.37 27.92
N MET A 6 19.27 -21.83 27.09
CA MET A 6 18.00 -21.27 27.55
C MET A 6 16.80 -22.13 27.15
N HIS A 7 16.56 -22.31 25.84
CA HIS A 7 15.40 -23.06 25.36
C HIS A 7 15.56 -23.44 23.86
N PRO A 8 15.13 -24.65 23.44
CA PRO A 8 15.19 -25.07 22.03
C PRO A 8 14.44 -24.16 21.04
N PHE A 9 13.49 -23.34 21.52
CA PHE A 9 12.76 -22.37 20.68
C PHE A 9 13.70 -21.41 19.93
N PHE A 10 14.87 -21.07 20.48
CA PHE A 10 15.81 -20.17 19.81
C PHE A 10 16.43 -20.76 18.53
N TYR A 11 16.33 -22.07 18.30
CA TYR A 11 16.71 -22.66 17.01
C TYR A 11 15.80 -22.22 15.86
N SER A 12 14.56 -21.78 16.14
CA SER A 12 13.66 -21.25 15.12
C SER A 12 14.21 -19.98 14.45
N VAL A 13 15.03 -19.19 15.16
CA VAL A 13 15.64 -17.97 14.61
C VAL A 13 16.66 -18.30 13.51
N LEU A 14 17.29 -19.47 13.56
CA LEU A 14 18.22 -19.92 12.52
C LEU A 14 17.52 -20.13 11.17
N LEU A 15 16.20 -20.33 11.15
CA LEU A 15 15.43 -20.42 9.91
C LEU A 15 15.41 -19.09 9.14
N PHE A 16 15.62 -17.95 9.81
CA PHE A 16 15.80 -16.66 9.12
C PHE A 16 17.11 -16.59 8.32
N ASP A 17 18.11 -17.43 8.60
CA ASP A 17 19.35 -17.51 7.79
C ASP A 17 19.05 -17.94 6.35
N VAL A 18 18.01 -18.75 6.13
CA VAL A 18 17.55 -19.17 4.80
C VAL A 18 17.17 -17.96 3.94
N VAL A 19 16.55 -16.95 4.55
CA VAL A 19 16.13 -15.70 3.87
C VAL A 19 17.33 -14.88 3.40
N TYR A 20 18.46 -14.93 4.11
CA TYR A 20 19.69 -14.23 3.74
C TYR A 20 20.54 -14.98 2.72
N ARG A 21 20.43 -16.31 2.68
CA ARG A 21 21.14 -17.14 1.70
C ARG A 21 20.49 -17.13 0.32
N GLU A 22 19.17 -16.96 0.26
CA GLU A 22 18.40 -17.04 -0.96
C GLU A 22 18.13 -15.64 -1.56
N GLU A 23 18.69 -15.37 -2.74
CA GLU A 23 18.60 -14.04 -3.39
C GLU A 23 17.15 -13.65 -3.72
N THR A 24 16.30 -14.63 -4.05
CA THR A 24 14.89 -14.39 -4.38
C THR A 24 14.11 -13.86 -3.18
N LEU A 25 14.24 -14.48 -2.00
CA LEU A 25 13.60 -14.05 -0.75
C LEU A 25 14.11 -12.67 -0.31
N LEU A 26 15.40 -12.42 -0.51
CA LEU A 26 16.00 -11.15 -0.17
C LEU A 26 15.52 -10.01 -1.10
N ASN A 27 15.24 -10.31 -2.37
CA ASN A 27 14.61 -9.37 -3.30
C ASN A 27 13.16 -9.05 -2.92
N VAL A 28 12.41 -10.01 -2.37
CA VAL A 28 11.06 -9.76 -1.81
C VAL A 28 11.12 -8.80 -0.61
N ILE A 29 12.12 -8.93 0.27
CA ILE A 29 12.29 -8.00 1.39
C ILE A 29 12.74 -6.62 0.89
N ARG A 30 13.65 -6.59 -0.08
CA ARG A 30 14.13 -5.34 -0.70
C ARG A 30 13.01 -4.61 -1.43
N SER A 31 12.08 -5.31 -2.07
CA SER A 31 10.97 -4.65 -2.79
C SER A 31 10.09 -3.81 -1.84
N VAL A 32 9.85 -4.31 -0.62
CA VAL A 32 9.10 -3.59 0.42
C VAL A 32 9.95 -2.50 1.08
N THR A 33 11.20 -2.80 1.41
CA THR A 33 12.08 -1.88 2.16
C THR A 33 12.64 -0.73 1.31
N ARG A 34 12.76 -0.90 -0.02
CA ARG A 34 13.19 0.15 -0.96
C ARG A 34 12.29 1.39 -0.91
N ASN A 35 10.98 1.18 -0.72
CA ASN A 35 9.98 2.24 -0.63
C ASN A 35 9.47 2.46 0.82
N GLY A 36 10.24 2.02 1.82
CA GLY A 36 9.81 1.98 3.23
C GLY A 36 9.31 3.32 3.78
N ARG A 37 9.88 4.45 3.32
CA ARG A 37 9.41 5.79 3.72
C ARG A 37 7.94 6.03 3.36
N SER A 38 7.50 5.61 2.18
CA SER A 38 6.10 5.77 1.74
C SER A 38 5.16 4.87 2.55
N ILE A 39 5.58 3.63 2.82
CA ILE A 39 4.82 2.68 3.64
C ILE A 39 4.65 3.21 5.07
N ILE A 40 5.70 3.77 5.66
CA ILE A 40 5.63 4.36 7.00
C ILE A 40 4.72 5.59 7.00
N LEU A 41 4.82 6.48 6.00
CA LEU A 41 3.96 7.66 5.91
C LEU A 41 2.48 7.29 5.75
N THR A 42 2.16 6.28 4.94
CA THR A 42 0.78 5.79 4.77
C THR A 42 0.26 5.07 6.01
N ALA A 43 1.12 4.42 6.79
CA ALA A 43 0.76 3.85 8.09
C ALA A 43 0.49 4.94 9.15
N VAL A 44 1.33 5.98 9.21
CA VAL A 44 1.12 7.14 10.10
C VAL A 44 -0.18 7.86 9.76
N LEU A 45 -0.44 8.10 8.47
CA LEU A 45 -1.70 8.69 8.02
C LEU A 45 -2.91 7.82 8.42
N ALA A 46 -2.80 6.49 8.31
CA ALA A 46 -3.85 5.56 8.78
C ALA A 46 -4.12 5.74 10.28
N LEU A 47 -3.05 5.81 11.07
CA LEU A 47 -3.13 5.91 12.53
C LEU A 47 -3.78 7.23 12.95
N ILE A 48 -3.43 8.35 12.30
CA ILE A 48 -4.05 9.66 12.54
C ILE A 48 -5.56 9.61 12.26
N LEU A 49 -5.96 9.01 11.13
CA LEU A 49 -7.38 8.89 10.78
C LEU A 49 -8.13 8.04 11.80
N VAL A 50 -7.60 6.86 12.14
CA VAL A 50 -8.21 5.98 13.14
C VAL A 50 -8.34 6.68 14.49
N TYR A 51 -7.34 7.48 14.88
CA TYR A 51 -7.40 8.29 16.09
C TYR A 51 -8.56 9.30 16.07
N MET A 52 -8.72 10.05 14.97
CA MET A 52 -9.83 11.01 14.81
C MET A 52 -11.20 10.32 14.87
N PHE A 53 -11.36 9.19 14.17
CA PHE A 53 -12.60 8.41 14.22
C PHE A 53 -12.86 7.86 15.62
N SER A 54 -11.82 7.41 16.35
CA SER A 54 -11.96 6.91 17.72
C SER A 54 -12.39 8.01 18.71
N ILE A 55 -11.96 9.26 18.52
CA ILE A 55 -12.42 10.39 19.33
C ILE A 55 -13.90 10.66 19.08
N ILE A 56 -14.32 10.69 17.82
CA ILE A 56 -15.73 10.89 17.44
C ILE A 56 -16.59 9.75 18.00
N GLY A 57 -16.14 8.49 17.86
CA GLY A 57 -16.79 7.32 18.44
C GLY A 57 -16.91 7.41 19.96
N TYR A 58 -15.87 7.86 20.66
CA TYR A 58 -15.87 8.02 22.11
C TYR A 58 -16.83 9.12 22.60
N MET A 59 -16.92 10.25 21.89
CA MET A 59 -17.78 11.36 22.30
C MET A 59 -19.26 11.12 22.01
N PHE A 60 -19.59 10.53 20.86
CA PHE A 60 -20.97 10.46 20.37
C PHE A 60 -21.58 9.05 20.39
N PHE A 61 -20.77 7.99 20.24
CA PHE A 61 -21.27 6.63 19.99
C PHE A 61 -20.74 5.59 20.99
N LYS A 62 -20.19 6.00 22.15
CA LYS A 62 -19.55 5.10 23.12
C LYS A 62 -20.44 3.94 23.55
N ASP A 63 -21.75 4.18 23.65
CA ASP A 63 -22.73 3.20 24.14
C ASP A 63 -23.07 2.14 23.10
N ASP A 64 -22.76 2.38 21.81
CA ASP A 64 -22.98 1.42 20.72
C ASP A 64 -21.80 0.45 20.52
N PHE A 65 -20.64 0.72 21.13
CA PHE A 65 -19.45 -0.16 21.11
C PHE A 65 -19.61 -1.33 22.10
N ILE A 66 -20.43 -2.30 21.72
CA ILE A 66 -20.74 -3.47 22.53
C ILE A 66 -20.16 -4.73 21.88
N VAL A 67 -19.14 -5.32 22.50
CA VAL A 67 -18.44 -6.50 21.99
C VAL A 67 -18.89 -7.74 22.76
N THR A 68 -19.07 -8.86 22.05
CA THR A 68 -19.40 -10.13 22.68
C THR A 68 -18.12 -10.89 23.06
N VAL A 69 -17.82 -10.94 24.35
CA VAL A 69 -16.63 -11.60 24.90
C VAL A 69 -17.01 -12.98 25.46
N LYS A 70 -16.13 -13.97 25.26
CA LYS A 70 -16.24 -15.29 25.91
C LYS A 70 -15.41 -15.26 27.19
N LYS A 71 -16.05 -15.22 28.37
CA LYS A 71 -15.31 -15.33 29.62
C LYS A 71 -14.95 -16.79 29.86
N LYS A 72 -13.66 -17.11 29.95
CA LYS A 72 -13.16 -18.45 30.30
C LYS A 72 -13.23 -18.63 31.83
N LEU A 73 -14.43 -18.54 32.40
CA LEU A 73 -14.65 -18.81 33.82
C LEU A 73 -15.27 -20.21 33.95
N LEU A 74 -14.48 -21.16 34.45
CA LEU A 74 -14.86 -22.51 34.89
C LEU A 74 -15.96 -23.20 34.05
N ILE A 75 -15.52 -23.96 33.04
CA ILE A 75 -16.29 -25.04 32.36
C ILE A 75 -17.54 -24.61 31.55
N GLN A 76 -18.07 -23.38 31.70
CA GLN A 76 -19.11 -22.84 30.80
C GLN A 76 -18.66 -21.57 30.08
N ALA A 77 -18.55 -21.65 28.76
CA ALA A 77 -18.30 -20.50 27.89
C ALA A 77 -19.57 -19.63 27.77
N LYS A 78 -19.88 -18.84 28.80
CA LYS A 78 -20.97 -17.87 28.74
C LYS A 78 -20.52 -16.65 27.93
N ARG A 79 -21.26 -16.34 26.85
CA ARG A 79 -21.07 -15.11 26.07
C ARG A 79 -21.62 -13.93 26.89
N ARG A 80 -20.79 -12.92 27.13
CA ARG A 80 -21.17 -11.67 27.80
C ARG A 80 -20.93 -10.52 26.82
N LYS A 81 -21.85 -9.56 26.81
CA LYS A 81 -21.67 -8.29 26.10
C LYS A 81 -20.91 -7.34 27.03
N GLU A 82 -19.78 -6.82 26.58
CA GLU A 82 -18.94 -5.88 27.31
C GLU A 82 -18.77 -4.60 26.48
N ARG A 83 -18.67 -3.45 27.15
CA ARG A 83 -18.46 -2.16 26.50
C ARG A 83 -16.97 -2.02 26.16
N ALA A 84 -16.66 -1.80 24.89
CA ALA A 84 -15.28 -1.77 24.40
C ALA A 84 -14.71 -0.34 24.24
N CYS A 85 -15.51 0.69 24.47
CA CYS A 85 -15.14 2.10 24.30
C CYS A 85 -15.39 2.93 25.58
N ASP A 86 -15.15 2.37 26.78
CA ASP A 86 -15.27 3.12 28.05
C ASP A 86 -14.11 4.13 28.27
N SER A 87 -12.97 3.92 27.59
CA SER A 87 -11.85 4.87 27.55
C SER A 87 -11.39 5.08 26.12
N LEU A 88 -10.80 6.25 25.84
CA LEU A 88 -10.28 6.58 24.51
C LEU A 88 -9.25 5.55 24.02
N ARG A 89 -8.39 5.05 24.91
CA ARG A 89 -7.39 4.01 24.59
C ARG A 89 -8.06 2.71 24.14
N MET A 90 -9.08 2.25 24.87
CA MET A 90 -9.83 1.06 24.50
C MET A 90 -10.60 1.26 23.19
N CYS A 91 -11.13 2.46 22.95
CA CYS A 91 -11.82 2.79 21.71
C CYS A 91 -10.88 2.73 20.49
N ILE A 92 -9.65 3.25 20.62
CA ILE A 92 -8.61 3.17 19.59
C ILE A 92 -8.23 1.70 19.32
N VAL A 93 -7.96 0.93 20.38
CA VAL A 93 -7.59 -0.49 20.25
C VAL A 93 -8.70 -1.29 19.60
N THR A 94 -9.95 -1.03 19.97
CA THR A 94 -11.14 -1.67 19.40
C THR A 94 -11.31 -1.29 17.92
N THR A 95 -11.19 0.00 17.59
CA THR A 95 -11.32 0.49 16.21
C THR A 95 -10.23 -0.06 15.29
N LEU A 96 -8.99 -0.17 15.78
CA LEU A 96 -7.88 -0.79 15.04
C LEU A 96 -8.08 -2.31 14.87
N ASN A 97 -8.33 -3.03 15.97
CA ASN A 97 -8.36 -4.49 15.94
C ASN A 97 -9.62 -5.07 15.32
N GLN A 98 -10.75 -4.39 15.42
CA GLN A 98 -12.04 -4.92 14.95
C GLN A 98 -12.56 -4.16 13.74
N GLY A 99 -12.27 -2.86 13.59
CA GLY A 99 -12.67 -2.08 12.43
C GLY A 99 -11.75 -2.27 11.22
N LEU A 100 -10.43 -2.15 11.40
CA LEU A 100 -9.47 -2.22 10.28
C LEU A 100 -9.14 -3.66 9.87
N ARG A 101 -9.02 -4.58 10.84
CA ARG A 101 -8.56 -5.96 10.59
C ARG A 101 -9.66 -6.88 10.02
N ASN A 102 -10.93 -6.65 10.36
CA ASN A 102 -12.02 -7.53 9.93
C ASN A 102 -12.56 -7.18 8.53
N GLY A 103 -12.02 -6.16 7.86
CA GLY A 103 -12.28 -5.85 6.44
C GLY A 103 -13.63 -5.19 6.13
N GLY A 104 -14.69 -5.44 6.89
CA GLY A 104 -16.02 -4.85 6.68
C GLY A 104 -16.25 -3.47 7.32
N GLY A 105 -15.24 -2.93 8.01
CA GLY A 105 -15.31 -1.62 8.67
C GLY A 105 -15.84 -1.69 10.10
N ILE A 106 -16.01 -0.53 10.72
CA ILE A 106 -16.39 -0.42 12.13
C ILE A 106 -17.89 -0.67 12.38
N GLY A 107 -18.74 -0.54 11.34
CA GLY A 107 -20.18 -0.78 11.46
C GLY A 107 -20.54 -2.22 11.85
N ASP A 108 -19.71 -3.21 11.50
CA ASP A 108 -19.96 -4.63 11.78
C ASP A 108 -19.84 -5.00 13.26
N ILE A 109 -19.09 -4.21 14.03
CA ILE A 109 -18.85 -4.48 15.45
C ILE A 109 -19.78 -3.68 16.37
N LEU A 110 -20.29 -2.55 15.88
CA LEU A 110 -21.27 -1.77 16.64
C LEU A 110 -22.66 -2.40 16.56
N ARG A 111 -23.48 -2.07 17.56
CA ARG A 111 -24.90 -2.42 17.54
C ARG A 111 -25.58 -1.79 16.31
N ALA A 112 -26.43 -2.56 15.64
CA ALA A 112 -27.29 -2.03 14.58
C ALA A 112 -28.19 -0.90 15.13
N PRO A 113 -28.16 0.30 14.53
CA PRO A 113 -28.97 1.42 14.98
C PRO A 113 -30.44 1.22 14.61
N SER A 114 -31.37 1.67 15.46
CA SER A 114 -32.80 1.70 15.12
C SER A 114 -33.13 2.91 14.24
N SER A 115 -34.08 2.78 13.32
CA SER A 115 -34.53 3.87 12.43
C SER A 115 -35.20 5.04 13.17
N GLU A 116 -35.62 4.84 14.41
CA GLU A 116 -36.26 5.85 15.25
C GLU A 116 -35.26 6.69 16.06
N GLU A 117 -33.98 6.30 16.09
CA GLU A 117 -32.95 7.03 16.83
C GLU A 117 -32.57 8.32 16.07
N ALA A 118 -32.59 9.47 16.75
CA ALA A 118 -32.25 10.76 16.14
C ALA A 118 -30.83 10.82 15.54
N LEU A 119 -29.92 9.97 16.02
CA LEU A 119 -28.54 9.85 15.56
C LEU A 119 -28.34 8.77 14.48
N PHE A 120 -29.41 8.16 13.96
CA PHE A 120 -29.35 7.10 12.94
C PHE A 120 -28.55 7.55 11.71
N VAL A 121 -28.86 8.73 11.16
CA VAL A 121 -28.17 9.26 9.96
C VAL A 121 -26.69 9.50 10.27
N ALA A 122 -26.38 10.14 11.41
CA ALA A 122 -25.00 10.39 11.82
C ALA A 122 -24.20 9.09 12.01
N ARG A 123 -24.84 8.04 12.55
CA ARG A 123 -24.25 6.72 12.74
C ARG A 123 -23.93 6.04 11.40
N VAL A 124 -24.89 6.04 10.46
CA VAL A 124 -24.70 5.45 9.12
C VAL A 124 -23.63 6.21 8.34
N THR A 125 -23.63 7.54 8.39
CA THR A 125 -22.59 8.36 7.75
C THR A 125 -21.21 8.08 8.35
N TYR A 126 -21.10 7.94 9.67
CA TYR A 126 -19.84 7.59 10.33
C TYR A 126 -19.28 6.23 9.84
N ASP A 127 -20.14 5.21 9.75
CA ASP A 127 -19.73 3.87 9.32
C ASP A 127 -19.28 3.86 7.84
N LEU A 128 -20.02 4.55 6.96
CA LEU A 128 -19.67 4.69 5.55
C LEU A 128 -18.36 5.47 5.36
N LEU A 129 -18.17 6.57 6.09
CA LEU A 129 -16.93 7.37 6.01
C LEU A 129 -15.70 6.56 6.44
N PHE A 130 -15.84 5.75 7.50
CA PHE A 130 -14.76 4.86 7.93
C PHE A 130 -14.44 3.82 6.85
N PHE A 131 -15.46 3.18 6.26
CA PHE A 131 -15.30 2.18 5.21
C PHE A 131 -14.65 2.76 3.94
N LEU A 132 -15.16 3.88 3.43
CA LEU A 132 -14.63 4.55 2.23
C LEU A 132 -13.17 4.98 2.42
N ARG A 133 -12.82 5.49 3.61
CA ARG A 133 -11.44 5.90 3.90
C ARG A 133 -10.48 4.71 4.00
N SER A 134 -10.96 3.55 4.45
CA SER A 134 -10.20 2.30 4.50
C SER A 134 -10.02 1.67 3.11
N SER A 135 -11.05 1.71 2.26
CA SER A 135 -11.10 1.08 0.93
C SER A 135 -10.31 1.84 -0.15
N ASN A 136 -10.17 3.16 -0.07
CA ASN A 136 -9.42 3.96 -1.07
C ASN A 136 -7.93 3.60 -1.23
N ARG A 137 -7.39 2.64 -0.46
CA ARG A 137 -6.05 2.07 -0.66
C ARG A 137 -5.96 1.22 -1.93
N THR A 138 -6.99 0.45 -2.27
CA THR A 138 -6.99 -0.42 -3.47
C THR A 138 -7.26 0.32 -4.77
N ALA A 139 -7.89 1.50 -4.72
CA ALA A 139 -8.20 2.29 -5.92
C ALA A 139 -7.00 3.15 -6.41
N PHE A 140 -5.99 3.39 -5.56
CA PHE A 140 -4.84 4.22 -5.90
C PHE A 140 -3.69 3.44 -6.56
N ASP A 141 -3.66 2.11 -6.39
CA ASP A 141 -2.64 1.23 -7.01
C ASP A 141 -2.92 0.94 -8.49
N ASN A 142 -4.09 1.32 -9.02
CA ASN A 142 -4.41 1.23 -10.45
C ASN A 142 -3.90 2.45 -11.25
N LYS A 143 -2.62 2.80 -11.09
CA LYS A 143 -1.95 3.65 -12.08
C LYS A 143 -1.32 2.77 -13.15
N ILE A 144 -1.77 2.99 -14.38
CA ILE A 144 -1.77 2.11 -15.56
C ILE A 144 -0.36 1.71 -16.09
N VAL A 145 0.75 2.21 -15.53
CA VAL A 145 2.10 1.84 -16.00
C VAL A 145 3.04 1.62 -14.81
N ASN A 146 3.49 0.38 -14.64
CA ASN A 146 4.50 -0.01 -13.65
C ASN A 146 5.89 0.52 -14.06
N PHE A 147 6.66 1.04 -13.11
CA PHE A 147 8.00 1.59 -13.37
C PHE A 147 8.96 0.57 -13.99
N GLU A 148 8.80 -0.71 -13.62
CA GLU A 148 9.61 -1.79 -14.16
C GLU A 148 9.34 -2.05 -15.65
N ASP A 149 8.06 -2.00 -16.05
CA ASP A 149 7.67 -2.16 -17.46
C ASP A 149 8.11 -0.95 -18.30
N HIS A 150 8.03 0.26 -17.73
CA HIS A 150 8.52 1.48 -18.37
C HIS A 150 10.03 1.42 -18.69
N ILE A 151 10.87 0.97 -17.74
CA ILE A 151 12.31 0.83 -18.00
C ILE A 151 12.60 -0.29 -19.00
N LYS A 152 11.90 -1.43 -18.91
CA LYS A 152 12.20 -2.59 -19.76
C LYS A 152 11.75 -2.43 -21.20
N ASN A 153 10.58 -1.81 -21.43
CA ASN A 153 9.94 -1.74 -22.75
C ASN A 153 10.07 -0.35 -23.41
N GLU A 154 9.95 0.73 -22.65
CA GLU A 154 10.01 2.10 -23.19
C GLU A 154 11.44 2.69 -23.12
N HIS A 155 12.13 2.54 -22.00
CA HIS A 155 13.47 3.13 -21.75
C HIS A 155 14.58 2.10 -21.59
N ASN A 156 14.59 1.09 -22.46
CA ASN A 156 15.64 0.09 -22.45
C ASN A 156 16.94 0.65 -23.04
N MET A 157 17.98 0.78 -22.22
CA MET A 157 19.28 1.32 -22.63
C MET A 157 19.92 0.52 -23.78
N TRP A 158 19.65 -0.79 -23.87
CA TRP A 158 20.20 -1.63 -24.93
C TRP A 158 19.58 -1.34 -26.29
N HIS A 159 18.30 -0.97 -26.35
CA HIS A 159 17.68 -0.55 -27.61
C HIS A 159 18.35 0.71 -28.17
N TYR A 160 18.73 1.67 -27.31
CA TYR A 160 19.51 2.84 -27.75
C TYR A 160 20.90 2.44 -28.27
N LEU A 161 21.57 1.50 -27.60
CA LEU A 161 22.87 1.01 -28.06
C LEU A 161 22.76 0.32 -29.42
N TYR A 162 21.77 -0.57 -29.59
CA TYR A 162 21.52 -1.24 -30.87
C TYR A 162 21.17 -0.25 -31.97
N PHE A 163 20.39 0.78 -31.67
CA PHE A 163 20.05 1.83 -32.64
C PHE A 163 21.27 2.64 -33.08
N ILE A 164 22.18 2.99 -32.15
CA ILE A 164 23.44 3.68 -32.48
C ILE A 164 24.35 2.78 -33.34
N VAL A 165 24.43 1.49 -33.01
CA VAL A 165 25.19 0.51 -33.82
C VAL A 165 24.56 0.37 -35.21
N LEU A 166 23.24 0.30 -35.30
CA LEU A 166 22.49 0.23 -36.56
C LEU A 166 22.81 1.43 -37.46
N ILE A 167 22.74 2.66 -36.93
CA ILE A 167 23.06 3.89 -37.70
C ILE A 167 24.52 3.90 -38.17
N LYS A 168 25.45 3.25 -37.45
CA LYS A 168 26.85 3.16 -37.86
C LYS A 168 27.14 2.13 -38.95
N VAL A 169 26.29 1.10 -39.08
CA VAL A 169 26.48 -0.01 -40.02
C VAL A 169 25.59 0.11 -41.26
N LYS A 170 24.41 0.73 -41.12
CA LYS A 170 23.43 0.91 -42.20
C LYS A 170 23.92 1.96 -43.21
N ASP A 171 23.60 1.75 -44.48
CA ASP A 171 23.97 2.68 -45.55
C ASP A 171 23.23 4.03 -45.38
N PRO A 172 23.94 5.18 -45.48
CA PRO A 172 23.32 6.50 -45.32
C PRO A 172 22.18 6.81 -46.30
N THR A 173 22.16 6.16 -47.47
CA THR A 173 21.10 6.33 -48.48
C THR A 173 19.79 5.62 -48.11
N GLU A 174 19.85 4.71 -47.14
CA GLU A 174 18.69 3.95 -46.64
C GLU A 174 18.14 4.48 -45.30
N PHE A 175 18.68 5.60 -44.81
CA PHE A 175 18.19 6.21 -43.58
C PHE A 175 16.76 6.73 -43.75
N THR A 176 15.92 6.39 -42.78
CA THR A 176 14.61 7.04 -42.61
C THR A 176 14.79 8.47 -42.09
N GLY A 177 13.76 9.31 -42.20
CA GLY A 177 13.82 10.71 -41.72
C GLY A 177 14.35 10.86 -40.29
N PRO A 178 13.83 10.11 -39.29
CA PRO A 178 14.34 10.15 -37.92
C PRO A 178 15.76 9.59 -37.77
N GLU A 179 16.13 8.54 -38.51
CA GLU A 179 17.49 7.98 -38.48
C GLU A 179 18.53 8.97 -39.02
N SER A 180 18.20 9.67 -40.11
CA SER A 180 19.06 10.72 -40.66
C SER A 180 19.24 11.88 -39.67
N TYR A 181 18.16 12.29 -39.00
CA TYR A 181 18.22 13.31 -37.95
C TYR A 181 19.13 12.89 -36.78
N VAL A 182 18.96 11.66 -36.28
CA VAL A 182 19.81 11.16 -35.19
C VAL A 182 21.26 10.99 -35.64
N SER A 183 21.50 10.53 -36.87
CA SER A 183 22.85 10.41 -37.43
C SER A 183 23.58 11.75 -37.43
N ASP A 184 22.91 12.83 -37.84
CA ASP A 184 23.51 14.17 -37.87
C ASP A 184 23.75 14.71 -36.46
N MET A 185 22.83 14.47 -35.52
CA MET A 185 23.00 14.82 -34.11
C MET A 185 24.17 14.07 -33.45
N VAL A 186 24.36 12.79 -33.79
CA VAL A 186 25.49 11.99 -33.28
C VAL A 186 26.83 12.48 -33.85
N LYS A 187 26.89 12.89 -35.13
CA LYS A 187 28.10 13.47 -35.74
C LYS A 187 28.55 14.75 -35.02
N VAL A 188 27.60 15.59 -34.62
CA VAL A 188 27.89 16.84 -33.89
C VAL A 188 27.96 16.65 -32.37
N SER A 189 27.94 15.41 -31.88
CA SER A 189 27.93 15.08 -30.44
C SER A 189 26.80 15.76 -29.65
N ASN A 190 25.67 16.06 -30.30
CA ASN A 190 24.50 16.65 -29.66
C ASN A 190 23.59 15.54 -29.08
N LEU A 191 23.32 15.59 -27.78
CA LEU A 191 22.53 14.61 -27.04
C LEU A 191 21.04 15.01 -26.88
N GLU A 192 20.59 16.06 -27.57
CA GLU A 192 19.21 16.55 -27.46
C GLU A 192 18.14 15.61 -28.02
N TRP A 193 18.54 14.65 -28.84
CA TRP A 193 17.63 13.64 -29.37
C TRP A 193 17.21 12.58 -28.32
N PHE A 194 17.90 12.52 -27.16
CA PHE A 194 17.47 11.69 -26.04
C PHE A 194 16.27 12.35 -25.31
N PRO A 195 15.24 11.56 -24.93
CA PRO A 195 14.15 12.09 -24.12
C PRO A 195 14.66 12.60 -22.78
N ARG A 196 14.49 13.91 -22.50
CA ARG A 196 14.84 14.53 -21.22
C ARG A 196 13.57 14.89 -20.45
N LEU A 197 13.42 14.32 -19.26
CA LEU A 197 12.33 14.63 -18.32
C LEU A 197 10.91 14.48 -18.89
N ARG A 198 10.73 13.71 -19.97
CA ARG A 198 9.44 13.49 -20.65
C ARG A 198 9.34 12.05 -21.15
N ALA A 199 8.16 11.46 -21.03
CA ALA A 199 7.83 10.13 -21.54
C ALA A 199 6.42 10.11 -22.14
N ILE A 200 6.21 9.30 -23.18
CA ILE A 200 4.92 9.20 -23.89
C ILE A 200 3.81 8.72 -22.95
N SER A 201 4.13 7.75 -22.09
CA SER A 201 3.25 7.20 -21.06
C SER A 201 2.80 8.24 -20.02
N LEU A 202 3.58 9.31 -19.80
CA LEU A 202 3.20 10.43 -18.92
C LEU A 202 2.41 11.52 -19.67
N ALA A 203 2.68 11.73 -20.95
CA ALA A 203 2.01 12.76 -21.76
C ALA A 203 0.57 12.37 -22.18
N ALA A 204 0.26 11.07 -22.27
CA ALA A 204 -1.11 10.60 -22.55
C ALA A 204 -2.07 10.88 -21.37
N VAL A 205 -1.56 10.80 -20.13
CA VAL A 205 -2.35 11.03 -18.90
C VAL A 205 -2.75 12.50 -18.74
N GLU A 206 -1.95 13.45 -19.23
CA GLU A 206 -2.28 14.89 -19.17
C GLU A 206 -3.35 15.34 -20.17
N LYS A 207 -3.69 14.51 -21.17
CA LYS A 207 -4.69 14.84 -22.20
C LYS A 207 -6.09 14.28 -21.92
N GLU A 208 -6.21 13.35 -20.97
CA GLU A 208 -7.49 12.70 -20.61
C GLU A 208 -8.08 13.18 -19.27
N GLY A 209 -7.46 14.18 -18.63
CA GLY A 209 -7.97 14.88 -17.44
C GLY A 209 -8.34 16.32 -17.73
#